data_AF-A0A839UJJ0-F1
#
_entry.id   AF-A0A839UJJ0-F1
#
_cell.length_a   1.000
_cell.length_b   1.000
_cell.length_c   1.000
_cell.angle_alpha   90.00
_cell.angle_beta   90.00
_cell.angle_gamma   90.00
#
_symmetry.space_group_name_H-M   'P 1'
#
loop_
_entity.id
_entity.type
_entity.pdbx_description
1 polymer ?
#
loop_
_entity_poly.entity_id
_entity_poly.type
_entity_poly.pdbx_seq_one_letter_code
_entity_poly.pdbx_strand_id
1 'polypeptide(L)'
;MRMRALARRLLVRLWTQRFSQIRLLAIIALLTASTVSTHAQTNWTGASSTNWFEPGNWDAGTPSAGTSANVDTVSPNVTVLGTPGASALNLAVGQNGIGALTIQTGGTLTNAGGFVGNLPGGQGIVNVSGAGSAWTNIGTIVVGGQGTGTLTIQEGGTVRSGGGGSMGLAAGSTGTVTVTGPGSSWINETAGGSIAGFNIGSFGTGSLAIENGGMVINATPLTANIGNNAGSRGTVTVSGAGSTWSNSAGVNIGTSGTGALTIANEGAVTAGPIVIAANAGAVGTLNIGAGAGNVAVAPGTLTAPGLAFGAGSGTLNFNHTSTNYAFAPAISGTGTVNVFAGTTTLTGGNSYSGATNINAGRLRAGAPNTFSPNSAVTIASGRTLDLNGFSQTVLSVASAGLVNMGTGTAPGTALTTTNYAGTGGTIGINTFLGSDGSPSDRLVIDGGAAAGRTAIIVRDTGGGGALTTGDGILVVDAGNGGTTAPGAFAGFAAAGPYNYLLFRGGSTPGSEDDWFLRSNLQPVPPEPPVPGAGPGLNPEPPGSPVPRFRQEVSLYAAMPVLAPIYGRQIIGTLHERMGGDAQLLGPGRQDILD
;
A
#
# COMPACT_ATOMS: atom_id res chain seq x y z
N MET A 1 17.95 28.88 -32.77
CA MET A 1 16.74 28.33 -32.09
C MET A 1 17.03 27.73 -30.70
N ARG A 2 18.14 27.01 -30.47
CA ARG A 2 18.47 26.38 -29.17
C ARG A 2 18.80 27.35 -28.02
N MET A 3 19.42 28.50 -28.26
CA MET A 3 19.71 29.51 -27.22
C MET A 3 18.45 30.21 -26.65
N ARG A 4 17.40 30.40 -27.45
CA ARG A 4 16.14 31.01 -26.98
C ARG A 4 15.33 30.08 -26.06
N ALA A 5 15.45 28.77 -26.25
CA ALA A 5 14.83 27.77 -25.38
C ALA A 5 15.56 27.64 -24.02
N LEU A 6 16.89 27.73 -24.02
CA LEU A 6 17.68 27.75 -22.78
C LEU A 6 17.45 29.03 -21.97
N ALA A 7 17.41 30.19 -22.63
CA ALA A 7 17.10 31.46 -21.98
C ALA A 7 15.69 31.48 -21.37
N ARG A 8 14.68 30.93 -22.05
CA ARG A 8 13.32 30.78 -21.50
C ARG A 8 13.27 29.83 -20.31
N ARG A 9 14.01 28.70 -20.32
CA ARG A 9 14.08 27.79 -19.17
C ARG A 9 14.83 28.41 -17.98
N LEU A 10 15.88 29.18 -18.22
CA LEU A 10 16.59 29.91 -17.16
C LEU A 10 15.74 31.04 -16.57
N LEU A 11 15.04 31.80 -17.42
CA LEU A 11 14.12 32.86 -16.98
C LEU A 11 12.96 32.27 -16.18
N VAL A 12 12.36 31.15 -16.58
CA VAL A 12 11.30 30.49 -15.80
C VAL A 12 11.82 29.94 -14.46
N ARG A 13 13.05 29.41 -14.41
CA ARG A 13 13.70 28.98 -13.14
C ARG A 13 14.03 30.17 -12.22
N LEU A 14 14.56 31.26 -12.77
CA LEU A 14 14.87 32.48 -12.02
C LEU A 14 13.59 33.18 -11.54
N TRP A 15 12.51 33.11 -12.31
CA TRP A 15 11.21 33.70 -11.96
C TRP A 15 10.49 32.87 -10.89
N THR A 16 10.55 31.54 -10.94
CA THR A 16 9.99 30.66 -9.88
C THR A 16 10.79 30.72 -8.56
N GLN A 17 12.13 30.79 -8.61
CA GLN A 17 12.93 31.00 -7.39
C GLN A 17 12.73 32.39 -6.77
N ARG A 18 12.62 33.46 -7.58
CA ARG A 18 12.36 34.81 -7.06
C ARG A 18 10.95 34.94 -6.47
N PHE A 19 9.92 34.25 -6.98
CA PHE A 19 8.60 34.23 -6.34
C PHE A 19 8.58 33.46 -5.00
N SER A 20 9.39 32.40 -4.87
CA SER A 20 9.54 31.68 -3.59
C SER A 20 10.26 32.54 -2.54
N GLN A 21 11.31 33.26 -2.92
CA GLN A 21 12.02 34.17 -2.00
C GLN A 21 11.26 35.47 -1.72
N ILE A 22 10.45 35.98 -2.65
CA ILE A 22 9.57 37.14 -2.41
C ILE A 22 8.39 36.74 -1.51
N ARG A 23 7.92 35.48 -1.53
CA ARG A 23 6.98 34.97 -0.51
C ARG A 23 7.66 34.71 0.84
N LEU A 24 8.91 34.27 0.84
CA LEU A 24 9.73 34.13 2.05
C LEU A 24 9.95 35.49 2.74
N LEU A 25 10.29 36.52 1.97
CA LEU A 25 10.43 37.90 2.48
C LEU A 25 9.09 38.57 2.75
N ALA A 26 8.03 38.34 1.97
CA ALA A 26 6.74 38.96 2.22
C ALA A 26 6.01 38.34 3.42
N ILE A 27 6.16 37.05 3.73
CA ILE A 27 5.53 36.45 4.93
C ILE A 27 6.36 36.78 6.18
N ILE A 28 7.70 36.82 6.07
CA ILE A 28 8.55 37.33 7.16
C ILE A 28 8.35 38.85 7.33
N ALA A 29 8.15 39.63 6.27
CA ALA A 29 7.89 41.07 6.33
C ALA A 29 6.46 41.42 6.79
N LEU A 30 5.45 40.62 6.43
CA LEU A 30 4.06 40.85 6.88
C LEU A 30 3.84 40.43 8.34
N LEU A 31 4.78 39.67 8.94
CA LEU A 31 4.81 39.37 10.38
C LEU A 31 5.91 40.12 11.17
N THR A 32 6.91 40.73 10.50
CA THR A 32 7.80 41.73 11.12
C THR A 32 7.24 43.16 11.02
N ALA A 33 6.23 43.36 10.18
CA ALA A 33 5.27 44.46 10.25
C ALA A 33 3.93 43.94 10.77
N SER A 34 3.92 43.15 11.85
CA SER A 34 2.83 43.39 12.80
C SER A 34 3.05 44.83 13.25
N THR A 35 2.19 45.73 12.79
CA THR A 35 1.85 46.90 13.59
C THR A 35 1.81 46.42 15.03
N VAL A 36 2.61 47.01 15.92
CA VAL A 36 2.44 46.84 17.36
C VAL A 36 0.98 47.20 17.60
N SER A 37 0.12 46.19 17.65
CA SER A 37 -1.30 46.42 17.81
C SER A 37 -1.38 46.95 19.23
N THR A 38 -1.69 48.24 19.37
CA THR A 38 -1.73 48.97 20.65
C THR A 38 -2.95 48.51 21.45
N HIS A 39 -3.01 47.22 21.75
CA HIS A 39 -3.99 46.66 22.66
C HIS A 39 -3.34 46.52 24.03
N ALA A 40 -4.12 46.74 25.08
CA ALA A 40 -3.65 46.54 26.45
C ALA A 40 -3.21 45.07 26.63
N GLN A 41 -2.10 44.86 27.31
CA GLN A 41 -1.54 43.55 27.62
C GLN A 41 -1.43 43.41 29.14
N THR A 42 -1.62 42.20 29.63
CA THR A 42 -1.41 41.82 31.03
C THR A 42 -0.60 40.52 31.07
N ASN A 43 0.35 40.43 31.99
CA ASN A 43 1.29 39.33 32.12
C ASN A 43 1.01 38.53 33.39
N TRP A 44 1.01 37.20 33.26
CA TRP A 44 0.91 36.30 34.39
C TRP A 44 2.16 36.42 35.24
N THR A 45 1.99 36.77 36.51
CA THR A 45 3.03 36.77 37.52
C THR A 45 2.94 35.54 38.43
N GLY A 46 1.73 34.96 38.56
CA GLY A 46 1.46 33.84 39.45
C GLY A 46 1.74 34.15 40.93
N ALA A 47 1.77 35.43 41.31
CA ALA A 47 2.28 35.87 42.61
C ALA A 47 1.48 35.35 43.82
N SER A 48 0.17 35.17 43.66
CA SER A 48 -0.75 34.81 44.76
C SER A 48 -1.18 33.35 44.74
N SER A 49 -1.45 32.77 43.56
CA SER A 49 -1.95 31.40 43.41
C SER A 49 -1.83 30.89 41.97
N THR A 50 -2.34 29.70 41.69
CA THR A 50 -2.47 29.15 40.32
C THR A 50 -3.71 29.66 39.57
N ASN A 51 -4.65 30.32 40.24
CA ASN A 51 -5.98 30.63 39.69
C ASN A 51 -5.94 31.76 38.65
N TRP A 52 -6.37 31.49 37.42
CA TRP A 52 -6.49 32.47 36.32
C TRP A 52 -7.28 33.74 36.72
N PHE A 53 -8.36 33.58 37.49
CA PHE A 53 -9.30 34.66 37.81
C PHE A 53 -8.88 35.53 39.00
N GLU A 54 -7.77 35.22 39.66
CA GLU A 54 -7.26 36.03 40.76
C GLU A 54 -6.51 37.26 40.20
N PRO A 55 -7.01 38.50 40.39
CA PRO A 55 -6.38 39.68 39.79
C PRO A 55 -4.94 39.91 40.24
N GLY A 56 -4.58 39.47 41.46
CA GLY A 56 -3.21 39.57 41.98
C GLY A 56 -2.19 38.69 41.24
N ASN A 57 -2.63 37.73 40.42
CA ASN A 57 -1.73 36.93 39.58
C ASN A 57 -1.37 37.60 38.24
N TRP A 58 -1.85 38.82 37.99
CA TRP A 58 -1.66 39.57 36.76
C TRP A 58 -1.13 40.97 37.05
N ASP A 59 -0.13 41.42 36.30
CA ASP A 59 0.49 42.74 36.50
C ASP A 59 -0.42 43.93 36.13
N ALA A 60 -1.39 43.71 35.25
CA ALA A 60 -2.36 44.71 34.79
C ALA A 60 -3.80 44.19 34.88
N GLY A 61 -4.09 43.37 35.90
CA GLY A 61 -5.41 42.79 36.16
C GLY A 61 -5.78 41.62 35.26
N THR A 62 -6.89 40.94 35.57
CA THR A 62 -7.33 39.74 34.85
C THR A 62 -7.63 40.04 33.38
N PRO A 63 -7.18 39.19 32.43
CA PRO A 63 -7.47 39.35 31.02
C PRO A 63 -8.97 39.43 30.69
N SER A 64 -9.28 40.15 29.62
CA SER A 64 -10.63 40.27 29.04
C SER A 64 -10.55 40.22 27.51
N ALA A 65 -11.69 40.14 26.82
CA ALA A 65 -11.75 40.17 25.35
C ALA A 65 -11.06 41.39 24.69
N GLY A 66 -10.81 42.48 25.44
CA GLY A 66 -10.08 43.66 24.96
C GLY A 66 -8.58 43.67 25.29
N THR A 67 -8.08 42.72 26.08
CA THR A 67 -6.69 42.69 26.57
C THR A 67 -5.97 41.40 26.22
N SER A 68 -4.71 41.50 25.80
CA SER A 68 -3.88 40.32 25.51
C SER A 68 -3.36 39.71 26.82
N ALA A 69 -3.54 38.41 26.98
CA ALA A 69 -3.02 37.63 28.08
C ALA A 69 -1.68 37.02 27.70
N ASN A 70 -0.63 37.30 28.46
CA ASN A 70 0.69 36.71 28.26
C ASN A 70 1.10 35.86 29.48
N VAL A 71 1.34 34.57 29.26
CA VAL A 71 1.77 33.61 30.28
C VAL A 71 3.20 33.19 29.95
N ASP A 72 4.18 33.79 30.63
CA ASP A 72 5.62 33.62 30.34
C ASP A 72 6.45 33.07 31.50
N THR A 73 5.79 32.68 32.59
CA THR A 73 6.42 32.05 33.76
C THR A 73 5.61 30.87 34.25
N VAL A 74 6.30 29.92 34.87
CA VAL A 74 5.73 28.79 35.63
C VAL A 74 5.95 28.95 37.14
N SER A 75 6.62 30.02 37.56
CA SER A 75 7.01 30.31 38.95
C SER A 75 6.55 31.70 39.37
N PRO A 76 6.09 31.90 40.63
CA PRO A 76 6.02 30.89 41.70
C PRO A 76 4.86 29.90 41.54
N ASN A 77 3.82 30.25 40.79
CA ASN A 77 2.68 29.39 40.55
C ASN A 77 2.37 29.27 39.05
N VAL A 78 2.14 28.03 38.58
CA VAL A 78 1.72 27.74 37.21
C VAL A 78 0.25 28.11 37.00
N THR A 79 -0.10 28.56 35.80
CA THR A 79 -1.46 29.01 35.48
C THR A 79 -2.44 27.85 35.32
N VAL A 80 -3.53 27.89 36.08
CA VAL A 80 -4.63 26.92 36.03
C VAL A 80 -5.96 27.66 35.83
N LEU A 81 -6.72 27.20 34.84
CA LEU A 81 -8.08 27.62 34.56
C LEU A 81 -9.04 26.47 34.91
N GLY A 82 -9.58 26.53 36.12
CA GLY A 82 -10.50 25.51 36.65
C GLY A 82 -11.98 25.83 36.52
N THR A 83 -12.34 27.08 36.20
CA THR A 83 -13.72 27.57 36.13
C THR A 83 -14.03 28.19 34.75
N PRO A 84 -15.28 28.10 34.26
CA PRO A 84 -15.67 28.70 32.99
C PRO A 84 -15.52 30.23 32.95
N GLY A 85 -15.29 30.78 31.75
CA GLY A 85 -15.52 32.21 31.46
C GLY A 85 -14.27 33.08 31.26
N ALA A 86 -13.08 32.50 31.13
CA ALA A 86 -11.89 33.29 30.83
C ALA A 86 -11.98 33.86 29.41
N SER A 87 -11.55 35.10 29.23
CA SER A 87 -11.48 35.74 27.92
C SER A 87 -10.20 36.54 27.75
N ALA A 88 -9.68 36.59 26.53
CA ALA A 88 -8.54 37.40 26.15
C ALA A 88 -8.72 37.91 24.72
N LEU A 89 -8.10 39.03 24.35
CA LEU A 89 -7.97 39.40 22.95
C LEU A 89 -7.03 38.40 22.25
N ASN A 90 -5.79 38.33 22.70
CA ASN A 90 -4.83 37.31 22.30
C ASN A 90 -4.37 36.53 23.53
N LEU A 91 -4.09 35.25 23.35
CA LEU A 91 -3.43 34.41 24.34
C LEU A 91 -2.04 34.07 23.83
N ALA A 92 -1.01 34.43 24.58
CA ALA A 92 0.34 33.94 24.37
C ALA A 92 0.77 33.10 25.58
N VAL A 93 1.19 31.86 25.36
CA VAL A 93 1.80 30.99 26.38
C VAL A 93 3.22 30.70 25.93
N GLY A 94 4.21 31.14 26.69
CA GLY A 94 5.61 31.15 26.27
C GLY A 94 5.84 32.08 25.08
N GLN A 95 5.54 33.36 25.24
CA GLN A 95 5.83 34.39 24.25
C GLN A 95 7.34 34.51 24.03
N ASN A 96 8.12 34.79 25.07
CA ASN A 96 9.59 34.81 25.02
C ASN A 96 10.25 34.14 26.25
N GLY A 97 9.45 33.56 27.16
CA GLY A 97 9.89 32.78 28.31
C GLY A 97 9.32 31.36 28.30
N ILE A 98 9.26 30.73 29.47
CA ILE A 98 8.62 29.42 29.67
C ILE A 98 7.25 29.66 30.29
N GLY A 99 6.20 29.44 29.50
CA GLY A 99 4.81 29.55 29.93
C GLY A 99 4.12 28.21 29.98
N ALA A 100 3.25 28.00 30.97
CA ALA A 100 2.37 26.85 31.01
C ALA A 100 0.95 27.22 31.46
N LEU A 101 -0.04 26.71 30.74
CA LEU A 101 -1.47 26.88 31.02
C LEU A 101 -2.17 25.52 31.04
N THR A 102 -2.87 25.23 32.13
CA THR A 102 -3.78 24.07 32.21
C THR A 102 -5.23 24.53 32.27
N ILE A 103 -6.06 24.06 31.33
CA ILE A 103 -7.52 24.24 31.32
C ILE A 103 -8.13 22.91 31.74
N GLN A 104 -8.80 22.89 32.88
CA GLN A 104 -9.29 21.66 33.50
C GLN A 104 -10.62 21.85 34.24
N THR A 105 -11.22 20.73 34.68
CA THR A 105 -12.43 20.72 35.54
C THR A 105 -13.58 21.60 35.00
N GLY A 106 -13.77 21.65 33.68
CA GLY A 106 -14.82 22.45 33.05
C GLY A 106 -14.43 23.91 32.79
N GLY A 107 -13.17 24.30 33.01
CA GLY A 107 -12.66 25.61 32.68
C GLY A 107 -12.79 25.95 31.20
N THR A 108 -13.13 27.21 30.87
CA THR A 108 -13.31 27.64 29.48
C THR A 108 -12.59 28.95 29.20
N LEU A 109 -11.86 28.99 28.08
CA LEU A 109 -11.13 30.17 27.60
C LEU A 109 -11.56 30.53 26.18
N THR A 110 -11.90 31.81 25.95
CA THR A 110 -12.18 32.33 24.62
C THR A 110 -11.21 33.46 24.25
N ASN A 111 -10.62 33.41 23.05
CA ASN A 111 -9.75 34.47 22.56
C ASN A 111 -9.76 34.62 21.04
N ALA A 112 -9.22 35.71 20.51
CA ALA A 112 -9.14 35.95 19.06
C ALA A 112 -7.89 35.31 18.43
N GLY A 113 -6.70 35.53 18.99
CA GLY A 113 -5.44 34.94 18.50
C GLY A 113 -4.73 34.10 19.55
N GLY A 114 -4.29 32.89 19.22
CA GLY A 114 -3.72 31.93 20.16
C GLY A 114 -2.32 31.50 19.76
N PHE A 115 -1.33 31.71 20.64
CA PHE A 115 0.09 31.45 20.38
C PHE A 115 0.70 30.64 21.53
N VAL A 116 1.34 29.52 21.20
CA VAL A 116 2.04 28.65 22.15
C VAL A 116 3.49 28.53 21.69
N GLY A 117 4.43 29.12 22.40
CA GLY A 117 5.85 29.21 21.98
C GLY A 117 6.05 30.20 20.84
N ASN A 118 5.76 31.50 21.05
CA ASN A 118 5.55 32.46 19.96
C ASN A 118 6.84 33.05 19.36
N LEU A 119 7.78 33.53 20.18
CA LEU A 119 9.01 34.19 19.75
C LEU A 119 10.24 33.28 19.91
N PRO A 120 11.40 33.63 19.33
CA PRO A 120 12.62 32.85 19.50
C PRO A 120 12.95 32.61 20.97
N GLY A 121 13.24 31.36 21.33
CA GLY A 121 13.52 30.93 22.71
C GLY A 121 12.28 30.71 23.60
N GLY A 122 11.09 31.17 23.18
CA GLY A 122 9.84 30.95 23.91
C GLY A 122 9.44 29.48 23.93
N GLN A 123 9.01 29.00 25.11
CA GLN A 123 8.52 27.65 25.33
C GLN A 123 7.11 27.69 25.91
N GLY A 124 6.13 27.33 25.10
CA GLY A 124 4.72 27.30 25.51
C GLY A 124 4.23 25.88 25.73
N ILE A 125 3.52 25.66 26.84
CA ILE A 125 2.88 24.38 27.15
C ILE A 125 1.41 24.64 27.49
N VAL A 126 0.49 24.06 26.73
CA VAL A 126 -0.95 24.12 27.01
C VAL A 126 -1.50 22.72 27.18
N ASN A 127 -2.22 22.48 28.28
CA ASN A 127 -2.97 21.25 28.50
C ASN A 127 -4.47 21.57 28.62
N VAL A 128 -5.30 20.89 27.84
CA VAL A 128 -6.76 20.97 27.93
C VAL A 128 -7.29 19.59 28.30
N SER A 129 -7.65 19.40 29.57
CA SER A 129 -7.95 18.10 30.16
C SER A 129 -9.32 18.08 30.84
N GLY A 130 -10.03 16.97 30.74
CA GLY A 130 -11.30 16.76 31.42
C GLY A 130 -12.51 17.21 30.61
N ALA A 131 -13.61 16.47 30.77
CA ALA A 131 -14.87 16.76 30.11
C ALA A 131 -15.38 18.17 30.45
N GLY A 132 -15.81 18.90 29.41
CA GLY A 132 -16.29 20.29 29.53
C GLY A 132 -15.19 21.35 29.54
N SER A 133 -13.91 20.97 29.72
CA SER A 133 -12.80 21.91 29.60
C SER A 133 -12.60 22.31 28.14
N ALA A 134 -12.54 23.61 27.87
CA ALA A 134 -12.53 24.10 26.49
C ALA A 134 -11.62 25.31 26.25
N TRP A 135 -10.94 25.31 25.11
CA TRP A 135 -10.27 26.48 24.56
C TRP A 135 -10.88 26.83 23.19
N THR A 136 -11.51 27.99 23.08
CA THR A 136 -12.13 28.49 21.85
C THR A 136 -11.38 29.71 21.32
N ASN A 137 -10.65 29.53 20.24
CA ASN A 137 -9.92 30.57 19.55
C ASN A 137 -10.65 30.97 18.27
N ILE A 138 -11.03 32.23 18.11
CA ILE A 138 -11.79 32.71 16.93
C ILE A 138 -10.91 32.70 15.68
N GLY A 139 -9.62 33.00 15.81
CA GLY A 139 -8.67 32.99 14.70
C GLY A 139 -7.90 31.68 14.57
N THR A 140 -6.64 31.78 14.16
CA THR A 140 -5.71 30.64 14.08
C THR A 140 -5.06 30.36 15.43
N ILE A 141 -4.89 29.08 15.77
CA ILE A 141 -4.00 28.64 16.85
C ILE A 141 -2.63 28.32 16.26
N VAL A 142 -1.58 28.91 16.81
CA VAL A 142 -0.18 28.67 16.44
C VAL A 142 0.54 27.96 17.57
N VAL A 143 1.09 26.79 17.28
CA VAL A 143 1.90 25.99 18.21
C VAL A 143 3.33 25.91 17.65
N GLY A 144 4.30 26.44 18.38
CA GLY A 144 5.66 26.65 17.89
C GLY A 144 5.68 27.73 16.81
N GLY A 145 5.46 28.99 17.20
CA GLY A 145 5.56 30.16 16.33
C GLY A 145 6.97 30.31 15.77
N GLN A 146 7.85 30.96 16.52
CA GLN A 146 9.30 30.99 16.31
C GLN A 146 10.07 30.23 17.40
N GLY A 147 9.38 29.76 18.44
CA GLY A 147 9.95 28.96 19.53
C GLY A 147 9.46 27.52 19.52
N THR A 148 9.28 26.95 20.72
CA THR A 148 8.76 25.59 20.93
C THR A 148 7.39 25.65 21.58
N GLY A 149 6.39 25.03 20.96
CA GLY A 149 5.04 24.93 21.50
C GLY A 149 4.60 23.48 21.65
N THR A 150 3.91 23.20 22.75
CA THR A 150 3.23 21.93 22.99
C THR A 150 1.78 22.17 23.39
N LEU A 151 0.85 21.51 22.71
CA LEU A 151 -0.56 21.47 23.07
C LEU A 151 -1.03 20.03 23.25
N THR A 152 -1.53 19.70 24.43
CA THR A 152 -2.15 18.41 24.70
C THR A 152 -3.64 18.59 24.96
N ILE A 153 -4.45 17.77 24.30
CA ILE A 153 -5.91 17.72 24.44
C ILE A 153 -6.28 16.31 24.83
N GLN A 154 -6.78 16.13 26.05
CA GLN A 154 -6.97 14.80 26.63
C GLN A 154 -8.19 14.71 27.56
N GLU A 155 -8.56 13.49 27.95
CA GLU A 155 -9.61 13.22 28.94
C GLU A 155 -10.97 13.91 28.65
N GLY A 156 -11.35 14.08 27.38
CA GLY A 156 -12.60 14.76 26.99
C GLY A 156 -12.50 16.27 26.81
N GLY A 157 -11.31 16.86 26.91
CA GLY A 157 -11.05 18.27 26.63
C GLY A 157 -11.30 18.64 25.16
N THR A 158 -11.68 19.90 24.89
CA THR A 158 -11.97 20.37 23.53
C THR A 158 -11.23 21.65 23.18
N VAL A 159 -10.62 21.71 22.00
CA VAL A 159 -10.06 22.93 21.41
C VAL A 159 -10.80 23.28 20.13
N ARG A 160 -11.16 24.54 19.95
CA ARG A 160 -11.78 25.09 18.74
C ARG A 160 -10.92 26.21 18.16
N SER A 161 -10.74 26.21 16.84
CA SER A 161 -10.04 27.26 16.11
C SER A 161 -10.82 27.70 14.86
N GLY A 162 -11.21 28.97 14.80
CA GLY A 162 -12.00 29.53 13.69
C GLY A 162 -11.20 29.91 12.43
N GLY A 163 -9.86 29.96 12.54
CA GLY A 163 -8.94 30.28 11.44
C GLY A 163 -7.97 29.15 11.10
N GLY A 164 -8.22 27.93 11.60
CA GLY A 164 -7.35 26.77 11.44
C GLY A 164 -6.22 26.67 12.47
N GLY A 165 -5.19 25.90 12.15
CA GLY A 165 -4.09 25.58 13.06
C GLY A 165 -2.74 25.56 12.35
N SER A 166 -1.69 26.03 13.01
CA SER A 166 -0.32 25.98 12.49
C SER A 166 0.64 25.40 13.52
N MET A 167 1.39 24.37 13.13
CA MET A 167 2.47 23.79 13.92
C MET A 167 3.81 24.05 13.24
N GLY A 168 4.79 24.60 13.98
CA GLY A 168 6.10 24.93 13.43
C GLY A 168 6.00 26.04 12.38
N LEU A 169 5.54 27.22 12.80
CA LEU A 169 5.24 28.35 11.89
C LEU A 169 6.49 28.91 11.20
N ALA A 170 7.63 29.02 11.88
CA ALA A 170 8.85 29.61 11.34
C ALA A 170 10.00 28.59 11.20
N ALA A 171 11.02 28.94 10.43
CA ALA A 171 12.21 28.10 10.31
C ALA A 171 12.87 27.91 11.69
N GLY A 172 13.23 26.66 12.02
CA GLY A 172 13.81 26.30 13.33
C GLY A 172 12.81 26.15 14.47
N SER A 173 11.55 26.56 14.31
CA SER A 173 10.51 26.40 15.34
C SER A 173 9.97 24.97 15.39
N THR A 174 9.43 24.58 16.53
CA THR A 174 8.84 23.24 16.75
C THR A 174 7.47 23.35 17.39
N GLY A 175 6.45 22.81 16.71
CA GLY A 175 5.10 22.70 17.24
C GLY A 175 4.68 21.24 17.40
N THR A 176 4.24 20.86 18.59
CA THR A 176 3.75 19.50 18.87
C THR A 176 2.33 19.57 19.40
N VAL A 177 1.42 18.79 18.80
CA VAL A 177 0.04 18.66 19.26
C VAL A 177 -0.30 17.18 19.46
N THR A 178 -0.89 16.87 20.60
CA THR A 178 -1.44 15.53 20.90
C THR A 178 -2.91 15.66 21.22
N VAL A 179 -3.74 14.88 20.53
CA VAL A 179 -5.17 14.71 20.83
C VAL A 179 -5.39 13.25 21.18
N THR A 180 -5.64 12.96 22.46
CA THR A 180 -5.65 11.57 22.95
C THR A 180 -6.78 11.30 23.93
N GLY A 181 -7.33 10.09 23.87
CA GLY A 181 -8.40 9.66 24.75
C GLY A 181 -9.81 9.93 24.17
N PRO A 182 -10.81 9.13 24.56
CA PRO A 182 -12.18 9.30 24.10
C PRO A 182 -12.76 10.69 24.45
N GLY A 183 -13.47 11.29 23.49
CA GLY A 183 -14.12 12.61 23.65
C GLY A 183 -13.18 13.81 23.51
N SER A 184 -11.87 13.60 23.47
CA SER A 184 -10.91 14.68 23.23
C SER A 184 -10.92 15.12 21.78
N SER A 185 -11.05 16.43 21.56
CA SER A 185 -11.23 16.93 20.20
C SER A 185 -10.52 18.25 19.91
N TRP A 186 -9.98 18.36 18.69
CA TRP A 186 -9.58 19.63 18.08
C TRP A 186 -10.41 19.90 16.83
N ILE A 187 -11.21 20.95 16.87
CA ILE A 187 -12.15 21.31 15.81
C ILE A 187 -11.68 22.61 15.16
N ASN A 188 -11.35 22.53 13.88
CA ASN A 188 -11.03 23.66 13.03
C ASN A 188 -12.25 23.95 12.16
N GLU A 189 -12.88 25.10 12.39
CA GLU A 189 -14.09 25.54 11.70
C GLU A 189 -13.87 26.94 11.12
N THR A 190 -14.80 27.42 10.29
CA THR A 190 -14.69 28.79 9.76
C THR A 190 -15.50 29.72 10.66
N ALA A 191 -14.83 30.37 11.61
CA ALA A 191 -15.41 31.44 12.42
C ALA A 191 -14.52 32.68 12.28
N GLY A 192 -15.07 33.83 11.88
CA GLY A 192 -14.32 35.10 11.86
C GLY A 192 -13.61 35.49 10.55
N GLY A 193 -13.89 34.84 9.42
CA GLY A 193 -13.59 35.35 8.07
C GLY A 193 -12.13 35.29 7.58
N SER A 194 -11.14 35.07 8.46
CA SER A 194 -9.74 34.86 8.08
C SER A 194 -9.34 33.39 8.26
N ILE A 195 -8.87 32.75 7.19
CA ILE A 195 -8.52 31.33 7.14
C ILE A 195 -7.03 31.17 6.80
N ALA A 196 -6.21 30.68 7.74
CA ALA A 196 -4.79 30.40 7.51
C ALA A 196 -4.52 28.96 7.01
N GLY A 197 -5.55 28.11 7.05
CA GLY A 197 -5.47 26.68 6.75
C GLY A 197 -4.95 25.85 7.93
N PHE A 198 -4.87 24.54 7.74
CA PHE A 198 -4.33 23.61 8.74
C PHE A 198 -2.96 23.10 8.28
N ASN A 199 -1.89 23.56 8.94
CA ASN A 199 -0.51 23.35 8.50
C ASN A 199 0.31 22.65 9.59
N ILE A 200 0.82 21.46 9.29
CA ILE A 200 1.71 20.69 10.14
C ILE A 200 3.12 20.80 9.56
N GLY A 201 4.01 21.54 10.21
CA GLY A 201 5.33 21.88 9.68
C GLY A 201 5.19 22.94 8.60
N SER A 202 4.86 24.18 8.98
CA SER A 202 4.70 25.29 8.03
C SER A 202 6.03 25.65 7.39
N PHE A 203 6.96 26.23 8.14
CA PHE A 203 8.36 26.46 7.75
C PHE A 203 9.35 25.72 8.68
N GLY A 204 8.90 25.34 9.89
CA GLY A 204 9.66 24.59 10.87
C GLY A 204 9.25 23.11 10.94
N THR A 205 9.31 22.55 12.15
CA THR A 205 8.88 21.18 12.43
C THR A 205 7.51 21.20 13.11
N GLY A 206 6.55 20.45 12.55
CA GLY A 206 5.25 20.24 13.16
C GLY A 206 4.95 18.76 13.35
N SER A 207 4.36 18.40 14.48
CA SER A 207 3.91 17.05 14.77
C SER A 207 2.49 17.05 15.33
N LEU A 208 1.64 16.19 14.77
CA LEU A 208 0.29 15.94 15.26
C LEU A 208 0.10 14.44 15.54
N ALA A 209 -0.21 14.10 16.78
CA ALA A 209 -0.60 12.75 17.19
C ALA A 209 -2.10 12.73 17.54
N ILE A 210 -2.84 11.82 16.92
CA ILE A 210 -4.27 11.58 17.17
C ILE A 210 -4.40 10.13 17.60
N GLU A 211 -4.60 9.92 18.90
CA GLU A 211 -4.36 8.62 19.52
C GLU A 211 -5.49 8.20 20.47
N ASN A 212 -5.64 6.90 20.70
CA ASN A 212 -6.51 6.33 21.74
C ASN A 212 -7.94 6.90 21.78
N GLY A 213 -8.58 7.14 20.63
CA GLY A 213 -9.94 7.68 20.56
C GLY A 213 -10.05 9.20 20.41
N GLY A 214 -8.92 9.91 20.29
CA GLY A 214 -8.91 11.35 20.02
C GLY A 214 -9.38 11.72 18.62
N MET A 215 -9.89 12.94 18.45
CA MET A 215 -10.50 13.39 17.20
C MET A 215 -9.97 14.75 16.73
N VAL A 216 -9.63 14.86 15.45
CA VAL A 216 -9.36 16.16 14.80
C VAL A 216 -10.32 16.34 13.62
N ILE A 217 -11.02 17.46 13.60
CA ILE A 217 -11.95 17.83 12.53
C ILE A 217 -11.46 19.11 11.88
N ASN A 218 -11.29 19.06 10.56
CA ASN A 218 -11.01 20.21 9.72
C ASN A 218 -12.22 20.45 8.82
N ALA A 219 -13.17 21.26 9.29
CA ALA A 219 -14.39 21.65 8.60
C ALA A 219 -14.20 22.94 7.78
N THR A 220 -13.00 23.14 7.24
CA THR A 220 -12.65 24.33 6.43
C THR A 220 -12.56 23.95 4.95
N PRO A 221 -12.83 24.88 4.01
CA PRO A 221 -12.70 24.61 2.58
C PRO A 221 -11.23 24.49 2.11
N LEU A 222 -10.25 24.66 3.01
CA LEU A 222 -8.83 24.63 2.68
C LEU A 222 -8.24 23.24 2.87
N THR A 223 -7.34 22.89 1.95
CA THR A 223 -6.53 21.67 2.04
C THR A 223 -5.60 21.73 3.24
N ALA A 224 -5.54 20.66 4.02
CA ALA A 224 -4.56 20.51 5.09
C ALA A 224 -3.18 20.18 4.50
N ASN A 225 -2.11 20.75 5.06
CA ASN A 225 -0.74 20.56 4.55
C ASN A 225 0.16 19.95 5.62
N ILE A 226 0.87 18.89 5.26
CA ILE A 226 1.93 18.28 6.06
C ILE A 226 3.26 18.58 5.36
N GLY A 227 4.19 19.30 5.99
CA GLY A 227 5.42 19.74 5.33
C GLY A 227 5.16 20.79 4.24
N ASN A 228 4.63 21.95 4.65
CA ASN A 228 4.06 22.94 3.73
C ASN A 228 5.12 23.63 2.83
N ASN A 229 6.19 24.17 3.43
CA ASN A 229 7.22 24.94 2.72
C ASN A 229 8.55 24.19 2.60
N ALA A 230 9.42 24.65 1.71
CA ALA A 230 10.74 24.06 1.52
C ALA A 230 11.55 24.09 2.83
N GLY A 231 12.21 22.98 3.16
CA GLY A 231 12.96 22.81 4.41
C GLY A 231 12.11 22.49 5.64
N SER A 232 10.77 22.57 5.56
CA SER A 232 9.89 22.22 6.67
C SER A 232 9.69 20.72 6.79
N ARG A 233 9.30 20.27 7.99
CA ARG A 233 8.98 18.87 8.28
C ARG A 233 7.66 18.76 9.02
N GLY A 234 6.70 18.06 8.43
CA GLY A 234 5.43 17.73 9.06
C GLY A 234 5.28 16.23 9.30
N THR A 235 4.78 15.85 10.46
CA THR A 235 4.44 14.46 10.78
C THR A 235 3.06 14.36 11.40
N VAL A 236 2.23 13.46 10.88
CA VAL A 236 0.91 13.15 11.45
C VAL A 236 0.81 11.65 11.71
N THR A 237 0.33 11.29 12.90
CA THR A 237 0.02 9.91 13.27
C THR A 237 -1.44 9.83 13.71
N VAL A 238 -2.19 8.92 13.10
CA VAL A 238 -3.56 8.59 13.50
C VAL A 238 -3.59 7.11 13.87
N SER A 239 -3.64 6.82 15.17
CA SER A 239 -3.45 5.45 15.68
C SER A 239 -4.30 5.12 16.89
N GLY A 240 -4.98 3.97 16.86
CA GLY A 240 -5.84 3.50 17.93
C GLY A 240 -7.30 3.54 17.53
N ALA A 241 -8.08 2.58 18.06
CA ALA A 241 -9.51 2.50 17.79
C ALA A 241 -10.22 3.82 18.20
N GLY A 242 -11.09 4.30 17.33
CA GLY A 242 -11.81 5.57 17.52
C GLY A 242 -11.01 6.84 17.22
N SER A 243 -9.70 6.74 16.98
CA SER A 243 -8.90 7.90 16.58
C SER A 243 -9.24 8.34 15.17
N THR A 244 -9.63 9.60 15.00
CA THR A 244 -10.12 10.10 13.70
C THR A 244 -9.50 11.43 13.29
N TRP A 245 -9.19 11.54 12.01
CA TRP A 245 -8.87 12.82 11.37
C TRP A 245 -9.76 13.04 10.16
N SER A 246 -10.69 14.00 10.28
CA SER A 246 -11.64 14.34 9.23
C SER A 246 -11.26 15.66 8.56
N ASN A 247 -11.21 15.69 7.24
CA ASN A 247 -10.90 16.87 6.44
C ASN A 247 -11.99 17.06 5.38
N SER A 248 -12.71 18.19 5.41
CA SER A 248 -13.73 18.49 4.40
C SER A 248 -13.14 18.78 3.00
N ALA A 249 -11.88 19.21 2.95
CA ALA A 249 -11.11 19.38 1.72
C ALA A 249 -10.05 18.26 1.59
N GLY A 250 -9.04 18.46 0.74
CA GLY A 250 -7.95 17.49 0.56
C GLY A 250 -6.90 17.52 1.68
N VAL A 251 -5.93 16.62 1.56
CA VAL A 251 -4.69 16.62 2.36
C VAL A 251 -3.48 16.52 1.44
N ASN A 252 -2.53 17.44 1.61
CA ASN A 252 -1.22 17.38 0.98
C ASN A 252 -0.20 16.78 1.96
N ILE A 253 0.49 15.71 1.56
CA ILE A 253 1.54 15.03 2.31
C ILE A 253 2.88 15.37 1.65
N GLY A 254 3.61 16.33 2.20
CA GLY A 254 4.78 16.94 1.57
C GLY A 254 4.35 17.91 0.48
N THR A 255 3.94 19.12 0.84
CA THR A 255 3.54 20.13 -0.15
C THR A 255 4.77 20.66 -0.90
N SER A 256 5.71 21.26 -0.17
CA SER A 256 7.02 21.71 -0.68
C SER A 256 8.18 21.25 0.20
N GLY A 257 7.88 20.78 1.42
CA GLY A 257 8.85 20.25 2.37
C GLY A 257 8.79 18.72 2.47
N THR A 258 9.08 18.20 3.66
CA THR A 258 8.96 16.77 3.97
C THR A 258 7.69 16.53 4.78
N GLY A 259 6.78 15.70 4.28
CA GLY A 259 5.56 15.33 4.99
C GLY A 259 5.43 13.82 5.16
N ALA A 260 4.99 13.38 6.35
CA ALA A 260 4.64 12.00 6.60
C ALA A 260 3.28 11.89 7.30
N LEU A 261 2.43 10.98 6.80
CA LEU A 261 1.18 10.58 7.44
C LEU A 261 1.24 9.07 7.72
N THR A 262 0.97 8.67 8.95
CA THR A 262 0.85 7.26 9.34
C THR A 262 -0.56 7.00 9.87
N ILE A 263 -1.24 6.01 9.29
CA ILE A 263 -2.58 5.57 9.71
C ILE A 263 -2.47 4.10 10.13
N ALA A 264 -2.61 3.85 11.43
CA ALA A 264 -2.31 2.55 12.04
C ALA A 264 -3.33 2.18 13.11
N ASN A 265 -3.30 0.93 13.57
CA ASN A 265 -4.05 0.43 14.71
C ASN A 265 -5.52 0.89 14.73
N GLU A 266 -6.22 0.70 13.61
CA GLU A 266 -7.64 1.08 13.46
C GLU A 266 -7.94 2.58 13.47
N GLY A 267 -6.91 3.44 13.45
CA GLY A 267 -7.08 4.86 13.21
C GLY A 267 -7.70 5.13 11.83
N ALA A 268 -8.50 6.19 11.73
CA ALA A 268 -9.23 6.50 10.50
C ALA A 268 -8.98 7.94 10.01
N VAL A 269 -8.70 8.08 8.73
CA VAL A 269 -8.61 9.38 8.05
C VAL A 269 -9.67 9.45 6.97
N THR A 270 -10.48 10.51 7.01
CA THR A 270 -11.41 10.86 5.93
C THR A 270 -10.99 12.20 5.34
N ALA A 271 -10.87 12.26 4.02
CA ALA A 271 -10.49 13.47 3.32
C ALA A 271 -11.12 13.53 1.93
N GLY A 272 -11.08 14.72 1.33
CA GLY A 272 -11.09 14.86 -0.13
C GLY A 272 -9.84 14.24 -0.76
N PRO A 273 -9.42 14.70 -1.95
CA PRO A 273 -8.25 14.14 -2.62
C PRO A 273 -6.97 14.20 -1.75
N ILE A 274 -6.18 13.13 -1.80
CA ILE A 274 -4.85 13.09 -1.19
C ILE A 274 -3.81 13.40 -2.27
N VAL A 275 -2.90 14.33 -1.99
CA VAL A 275 -1.73 14.58 -2.84
C VAL A 275 -0.45 14.30 -2.06
N ILE A 276 0.42 13.46 -2.58
CA ILE A 276 1.71 13.12 -1.96
C ILE A 276 2.84 13.76 -2.77
N ALA A 277 3.73 14.48 -2.09
CA ALA A 277 4.86 15.20 -2.69
C ALA A 277 4.41 16.16 -3.81
N ALA A 278 3.57 17.14 -3.45
CA ALA A 278 2.83 17.97 -4.40
C ALA A 278 3.76 18.72 -5.37
N ASN A 279 4.79 19.39 -4.84
CA ASN A 279 5.71 20.22 -5.63
C ASN A 279 7.06 19.53 -5.88
N ALA A 280 7.75 19.97 -6.92
CA ALA A 280 9.11 19.50 -7.23
C ALA A 280 10.06 19.75 -6.04
N GLY A 281 10.83 18.72 -5.67
CA GLY A 281 11.74 18.75 -4.52
C GLY A 281 11.07 18.44 -3.17
N ALA A 282 9.74 18.32 -3.10
CA ALA A 282 9.05 17.86 -1.90
C ALA A 282 9.26 16.35 -1.70
N VAL A 283 9.15 15.90 -0.44
CA VAL A 283 9.15 14.49 -0.06
C VAL A 283 7.87 14.19 0.69
N GLY A 284 7.11 13.20 0.23
CA GLY A 284 5.84 12.82 0.83
C GLY A 284 5.79 11.32 1.11
N THR A 285 5.34 10.92 2.29
CA THR A 285 5.17 9.52 2.65
C THR A 285 3.83 9.26 3.33
N LEU A 286 3.04 8.35 2.77
CA LEU A 286 1.85 7.79 3.41
C LEU A 286 2.16 6.35 3.84
N ASN A 287 1.95 6.06 5.12
CA ASN A 287 2.06 4.70 5.67
C ASN A 287 0.67 4.20 6.10
N ILE A 288 0.30 3.01 5.62
CA ILE A 288 -0.80 2.23 6.17
C ILE A 288 -0.20 1.11 7.03
N GLY A 289 -0.50 1.16 8.33
CA GLY A 289 0.24 0.41 9.34
C GLY A 289 1.51 1.15 9.75
N ALA A 290 2.62 0.44 9.91
CA ALA A 290 3.88 1.02 10.35
C ALA A 290 4.66 1.72 9.22
N GLY A 291 5.67 2.51 9.57
CA GLY A 291 6.63 3.04 8.59
C GLY A 291 7.56 1.95 8.02
N ALA A 292 8.24 2.23 6.91
CA ALA A 292 9.26 1.33 6.36
C ALA A 292 10.37 1.03 7.39
N GLY A 293 10.82 -0.23 7.46
CA GLY A 293 11.86 -0.68 8.40
C GLY A 293 11.37 -0.94 9.84
N ASN A 294 10.14 -0.53 10.19
CA ASN A 294 9.54 -0.82 11.48
C ASN A 294 8.75 -2.14 11.47
N VAL A 295 8.50 -2.70 12.65
CA VAL A 295 7.64 -3.88 12.81
C VAL A 295 6.22 -3.54 12.38
N ALA A 296 5.61 -4.42 11.57
CA ALA A 296 4.25 -4.26 11.10
C ALA A 296 3.24 -4.19 12.26
N VAL A 297 2.23 -3.32 12.13
CA VAL A 297 1.13 -3.18 13.10
C VAL A 297 -0.22 -3.30 12.40
N ALA A 298 -1.35 -3.26 13.12
CA ALA A 298 -2.65 -3.27 12.46
C ALA A 298 -2.79 -2.05 11.52
N PRO A 299 -3.43 -2.20 10.34
CA PRO A 299 -3.62 -1.06 9.44
C PRO A 299 -4.63 -0.07 10.04
N GLY A 300 -4.55 1.18 9.61
CA GLY A 300 -5.68 2.11 9.70
C GLY A 300 -6.43 2.24 8.37
N THR A 301 -7.48 3.04 8.36
CA THR A 301 -8.36 3.22 7.19
C THR A 301 -8.19 4.63 6.60
N LEU A 302 -8.03 4.70 5.28
CA LEU A 302 -8.09 5.94 4.52
C LEU A 302 -9.35 5.94 3.63
N THR A 303 -10.22 6.91 3.85
CA THR A 303 -11.37 7.19 2.99
C THR A 303 -11.11 8.48 2.22
N ALA A 304 -10.82 8.33 0.92
CA ALA A 304 -10.59 9.44 0.00
C ALA A 304 -11.03 9.05 -1.41
N PRO A 305 -11.47 10.01 -2.25
CA PRO A 305 -11.85 9.73 -3.64
C PRO A 305 -10.67 9.30 -4.51
N GLY A 306 -9.44 9.65 -4.13
CA GLY A 306 -8.23 9.28 -4.85
C GLY A 306 -6.96 9.78 -4.18
N LEU A 307 -5.84 9.21 -4.63
CA LEU A 307 -4.49 9.54 -4.21
C LEU A 307 -3.67 9.87 -5.46
N ALA A 308 -3.03 11.05 -5.47
CA ALA A 308 -2.17 11.47 -6.55
C ALA A 308 -0.75 11.75 -6.04
N PHE A 309 0.25 11.18 -6.69
CA PHE A 309 1.62 11.62 -6.54
C PHE A 309 1.85 12.89 -7.38
N GLY A 310 2.36 13.93 -6.73
CA GLY A 310 2.71 15.19 -7.37
C GLY A 310 4.07 15.17 -8.06
N ALA A 311 4.68 16.34 -8.21
CA ALA A 311 5.96 16.49 -8.92
C ALA A 311 7.19 16.16 -8.07
N GLY A 312 7.03 15.89 -6.77
CA GLY A 312 8.09 15.53 -5.84
C GLY A 312 8.33 14.02 -5.73
N SER A 313 9.07 13.63 -4.68
CA SER A 313 9.32 12.22 -4.36
C SER A 313 8.24 11.70 -3.41
N GLY A 314 7.23 11.03 -3.97
CA GLY A 314 6.13 10.46 -3.21
C GLY A 314 6.28 8.95 -2.97
N THR A 315 5.88 8.51 -1.78
CA THR A 315 5.89 7.09 -1.42
C THR A 315 4.61 6.70 -0.67
N LEU A 316 4.03 5.57 -1.06
CA LEU A 316 2.96 4.88 -0.33
C LEU A 316 3.49 3.53 0.17
N ASN A 317 3.42 3.32 1.48
CA ASN A 317 3.89 2.10 2.12
C ASN A 317 2.74 1.33 2.77
N PHE A 318 2.68 0.03 2.50
CA PHE A 318 1.84 -0.92 3.22
C PHE A 318 2.74 -1.77 4.12
N ASN A 319 2.67 -1.55 5.42
CA ASN A 319 3.42 -2.34 6.41
C ASN A 319 2.48 -2.69 7.56
N HIS A 320 1.58 -3.63 7.30
CA HIS A 320 0.50 -3.95 8.23
C HIS A 320 0.35 -5.46 8.47
N THR A 321 -0.32 -5.84 9.55
CA THR A 321 -0.55 -7.25 9.94
C THR A 321 -1.79 -7.88 9.32
N SER A 322 -2.68 -7.11 8.69
CA SER A 322 -3.91 -7.63 8.09
C SER A 322 -3.65 -8.62 6.95
N THR A 323 -4.48 -9.67 6.89
CA THR A 323 -4.47 -10.71 5.85
C THR A 323 -5.44 -10.41 4.69
N ASN A 324 -6.24 -9.35 4.80
CA ASN A 324 -7.17 -8.92 3.76
C ASN A 324 -7.50 -7.42 3.87
N TYR A 325 -6.49 -6.56 3.80
CA TYR A 325 -6.72 -5.12 3.82
C TYR A 325 -7.12 -4.63 2.41
N ALA A 326 -8.29 -4.02 2.26
CA ALA A 326 -8.72 -3.40 1.02
C ALA A 326 -8.31 -1.93 0.97
N PHE A 327 -7.60 -1.52 -0.07
CA PHE A 327 -7.25 -0.13 -0.34
C PHE A 327 -8.01 0.37 -1.56
N ALA A 328 -9.02 1.20 -1.30
CA ALA A 328 -9.96 1.71 -2.30
C ALA A 328 -9.50 2.94 -3.10
N PRO A 329 -8.78 3.92 -2.53
CA PRO A 329 -8.41 5.11 -3.29
C PRO A 329 -7.61 4.78 -4.55
N ALA A 330 -8.06 5.29 -5.71
CA ALA A 330 -7.32 5.15 -6.96
C ALA A 330 -6.00 5.94 -6.90
N ILE A 331 -4.90 5.30 -7.30
CA ILE A 331 -3.55 5.85 -7.22
C ILE A 331 -3.09 6.33 -8.60
N SER A 332 -2.56 7.55 -8.68
CA SER A 332 -2.07 8.17 -9.91
C SER A 332 -0.75 8.93 -9.70
N GLY A 333 -0.08 9.36 -10.77
CA GLY A 333 1.17 10.13 -10.71
C GLY A 333 2.43 9.27 -10.73
N THR A 334 3.59 9.81 -10.33
CA THR A 334 4.91 9.19 -10.55
C THR A 334 5.56 8.59 -9.30
N GLY A 335 4.83 8.46 -8.19
CA GLY A 335 5.39 7.98 -6.92
C GLY A 335 5.47 6.46 -6.80
N THR A 336 6.19 6.01 -5.77
CA THR A 336 6.48 4.59 -5.53
C THR A 336 5.47 3.98 -4.57
N VAL A 337 5.04 2.75 -4.85
CA VAL A 337 4.20 1.93 -3.96
C VAL A 337 5.01 0.75 -3.44
N ASN A 338 5.08 0.61 -2.12
CA ASN A 338 5.83 -0.47 -1.46
C ASN A 338 4.91 -1.33 -0.59
N VAL A 339 5.11 -2.65 -0.66
CA VAL A 339 4.52 -3.63 0.26
C VAL A 339 5.62 -4.24 1.11
N PHE A 340 5.50 -4.10 2.42
CA PHE A 340 6.46 -4.57 3.43
C PHE A 340 5.88 -5.64 4.36
N ALA A 341 4.55 -5.75 4.50
CA ALA A 341 3.92 -6.79 5.30
C ALA A 341 2.42 -6.91 4.96
N GLY A 342 1.82 -8.01 5.41
CA GLY A 342 0.39 -8.25 5.26
C GLY A 342 -0.03 -8.56 3.83
N THR A 343 -1.35 -8.62 3.62
CA THR A 343 -1.95 -8.73 2.29
C THR A 343 -2.79 -7.49 2.00
N THR A 344 -2.35 -6.71 1.02
CA THR A 344 -3.05 -5.51 0.53
C THR A 344 -3.78 -5.85 -0.77
N THR A 345 -5.08 -5.63 -0.81
CA THR A 345 -5.93 -5.77 -1.99
C THR A 345 -6.22 -4.37 -2.56
N LEU A 346 -5.76 -4.08 -3.78
CA LEU A 346 -6.12 -2.84 -4.47
C LEU A 346 -7.46 -3.01 -5.17
N THR A 347 -8.37 -2.04 -5.00
CA THR A 347 -9.69 -2.07 -5.65
C THR A 347 -9.96 -0.87 -6.55
N GLY A 348 -9.19 0.21 -6.44
CA GLY A 348 -9.27 1.38 -7.33
C GLY A 348 -8.64 1.14 -8.72
N GLY A 349 -9.04 1.93 -9.72
CA GLY A 349 -8.39 1.93 -11.04
C GLY A 349 -7.09 2.73 -11.02
N ASN A 350 -5.95 2.05 -10.88
CA ASN A 350 -4.67 2.71 -10.66
C ASN A 350 -3.94 3.06 -11.98
N SER A 351 -3.35 4.26 -12.05
CA SER A 351 -2.68 4.79 -13.25
C SER A 351 -1.27 5.34 -13.00
N TYR A 352 -0.73 5.14 -11.79
CA TYR A 352 0.61 5.60 -11.42
C TYR A 352 1.72 4.90 -12.21
N SER A 353 2.78 5.66 -12.53
CA SER A 353 3.91 5.18 -13.32
C SER A 353 5.18 4.90 -12.53
N GLY A 354 5.21 5.27 -11.24
CA GLY A 354 6.32 4.89 -10.37
C GLY A 354 6.27 3.40 -10.03
N ALA A 355 7.38 2.87 -9.50
CA ALA A 355 7.53 1.44 -9.28
C ALA A 355 6.58 0.89 -8.19
N THR A 356 6.19 -0.37 -8.36
CA THR A 356 5.53 -1.18 -7.33
C THR A 356 6.53 -2.21 -6.80
N ASN A 357 6.93 -2.10 -5.54
CA ASN A 357 7.89 -3.02 -4.92
C ASN A 357 7.20 -3.91 -3.87
N ILE A 358 7.16 -5.21 -4.13
CA ILE A 358 6.70 -6.21 -3.16
C ILE A 358 7.93 -6.76 -2.43
N ASN A 359 8.40 -5.99 -1.45
CA ASN A 359 9.59 -6.29 -0.66
C ASN A 359 9.30 -7.39 0.37
N ALA A 360 8.11 -7.33 0.96
CA ALA A 360 7.53 -8.38 1.79
C ALA A 360 6.00 -8.40 1.65
N GLY A 361 5.31 -9.33 2.31
CA GLY A 361 3.85 -9.47 2.20
C GLY A 361 3.34 -9.95 0.82
N ARG A 362 2.08 -9.61 0.53
CA ARG A 362 1.35 -9.94 -0.72
C ARG A 362 0.58 -8.71 -1.23
N LEU A 363 0.72 -8.40 -2.52
CA LEU A 363 -0.16 -7.47 -3.22
C LEU A 363 -1.19 -8.26 -4.01
N ARG A 364 -2.47 -7.93 -3.86
CA ARG A 364 -3.60 -8.64 -4.45
C ARG A 364 -4.49 -7.73 -5.29
N ALA A 365 -4.99 -8.23 -6.41
CA ALA A 365 -6.00 -7.55 -7.21
C ALA A 365 -7.41 -7.77 -6.64
N GLY A 366 -8.19 -6.70 -6.52
CA GLY A 366 -9.60 -6.75 -6.12
C GLY A 366 -10.59 -6.69 -7.27
N ALA A 367 -10.14 -6.36 -8.49
CA ALA A 367 -10.94 -6.26 -9.70
C ALA A 367 -10.05 -6.38 -10.96
N PRO A 368 -10.60 -6.62 -12.16
CA PRO A 368 -9.84 -6.54 -13.41
C PRO A 368 -9.19 -5.17 -13.61
N ASN A 369 -7.96 -5.15 -14.14
CA ASN A 369 -7.22 -3.92 -14.45
C ASN A 369 -7.11 -2.91 -13.27
N THR A 370 -7.00 -3.41 -12.04
CA THR A 370 -6.75 -2.57 -10.87
C THR A 370 -5.26 -2.24 -10.72
N PHE A 371 -4.36 -3.16 -11.05
CA PHE A 371 -2.93 -2.86 -11.07
C PHE A 371 -2.61 -1.88 -12.19
N SER A 372 -1.60 -1.04 -11.97
CA SER A 372 -1.34 0.03 -12.92
C SER A 372 -0.61 -0.48 -14.16
N PRO A 373 -1.14 -0.24 -15.37
CA PRO A 373 -0.47 -0.61 -16.63
C PRO A 373 0.83 0.17 -16.85
N ASN A 374 1.04 1.26 -16.11
CA ASN A 374 2.21 2.13 -16.23
C ASN A 374 3.32 1.79 -15.23
N SER A 375 3.08 0.88 -14.30
CA SER A 375 4.02 0.59 -13.20
C SER A 375 4.91 -0.62 -13.51
N ALA A 376 6.20 -0.48 -13.23
CA ALA A 376 7.13 -1.60 -13.16
C ALA A 376 7.00 -2.30 -11.80
N VAL A 377 6.72 -3.61 -11.81
CA VAL A 377 6.51 -4.41 -10.60
C VAL A 377 7.75 -5.25 -10.30
N THR A 378 8.29 -5.13 -9.09
CA THR A 378 9.36 -5.98 -8.57
C THR A 378 8.86 -6.85 -7.44
N ILE A 379 9.09 -8.16 -7.53
CA ILE A 379 8.63 -9.15 -6.55
C ILE A 379 9.85 -9.81 -5.91
N ALA A 380 10.07 -9.55 -4.63
CA ALA A 380 11.17 -10.16 -3.88
C ALA A 380 10.93 -11.65 -3.63
N SER A 381 12.00 -12.38 -3.29
CA SER A 381 11.94 -13.81 -3.01
C SER A 381 10.97 -14.12 -1.85
N GLY A 382 10.17 -15.17 -2.03
CA GLY A 382 9.14 -15.60 -1.09
C GLY A 382 7.90 -14.70 -1.02
N ARG A 383 7.77 -13.67 -1.88
CA ARG A 383 6.63 -12.73 -1.88
C ARG A 383 5.69 -12.98 -3.03
N THR A 384 4.49 -12.41 -2.96
CA THR A 384 3.44 -12.72 -3.93
C THR A 384 2.78 -11.50 -4.54
N LEU A 385 2.74 -11.47 -5.88
CA LEU A 385 1.76 -10.72 -6.65
C LEU A 385 0.59 -11.66 -6.96
N ASP A 386 -0.61 -11.33 -6.49
CA ASP A 386 -1.78 -12.19 -6.55
C ASP A 386 -2.87 -11.54 -7.42
N LEU A 387 -3.14 -12.11 -8.59
CA LEU A 387 -4.17 -11.62 -9.49
C LEU A 387 -5.58 -12.03 -9.03
N ASN A 388 -5.70 -13.00 -8.12
CA ASN A 388 -6.98 -13.39 -7.51
C ASN A 388 -8.08 -13.72 -8.54
N GLY A 389 -7.70 -14.28 -9.70
CA GLY A 389 -8.61 -14.59 -10.80
C GLY A 389 -8.91 -13.43 -11.75
N PHE A 390 -8.42 -12.23 -11.49
CA PHE A 390 -8.68 -11.04 -12.29
C PHE A 390 -7.53 -10.71 -13.22
N SER A 391 -7.80 -10.61 -14.53
CA SER A 391 -6.77 -10.22 -15.50
C SER A 391 -6.25 -8.80 -15.24
N GLN A 392 -4.94 -8.63 -15.33
CA GLN A 392 -4.23 -7.39 -15.04
C GLN A 392 -3.26 -7.02 -16.16
N THR A 393 -2.97 -5.72 -16.28
CA THR A 393 -1.91 -5.20 -17.14
C THR A 393 -0.93 -4.41 -16.29
N VAL A 394 0.37 -4.62 -16.49
CA VAL A 394 1.47 -3.88 -15.84
C VAL A 394 2.60 -3.60 -16.83
N LEU A 395 3.38 -2.54 -16.63
CA LEU A 395 4.41 -2.14 -17.60
C LEU A 395 5.50 -3.21 -17.75
N SER A 396 6.04 -3.68 -16.64
CA SER A 396 7.04 -4.73 -16.60
C SER A 396 7.01 -5.49 -15.28
N VAL A 397 7.54 -6.71 -15.28
CA VAL A 397 7.65 -7.54 -14.08
C VAL A 397 9.07 -8.07 -13.95
N ALA A 398 9.70 -7.82 -12.80
CA ALA A 398 10.90 -8.53 -12.35
C ALA A 398 10.53 -9.42 -11.15
N SER A 399 10.66 -10.73 -11.28
CA SER A 399 10.17 -11.67 -10.26
C SER A 399 11.25 -12.63 -9.75
N ALA A 400 11.54 -12.55 -8.45
CA ALA A 400 12.18 -13.61 -7.66
C ALA A 400 11.14 -14.37 -6.79
N GLY A 401 9.89 -13.91 -6.77
CA GLY A 401 8.80 -14.44 -5.96
C GLY A 401 7.75 -15.19 -6.79
N LEU A 402 6.52 -15.23 -6.27
CA LEU A 402 5.37 -15.86 -6.91
C LEU A 402 4.47 -14.83 -7.60
N VAL A 403 4.19 -15.04 -8.87
CA VAL A 403 3.00 -14.49 -9.54
C VAL A 403 1.91 -15.54 -9.46
N ASN A 404 0.82 -15.26 -8.74
CA ASN A 404 -0.31 -16.17 -8.61
C ASN A 404 -1.47 -15.67 -9.46
N MET A 405 -1.88 -16.43 -10.49
CA MET A 405 -3.01 -16.03 -11.34
C MET A 405 -4.35 -16.09 -10.58
N GLY A 406 -4.44 -16.98 -9.61
CA GLY A 406 -5.60 -17.17 -8.73
C GLY A 406 -5.52 -18.59 -8.16
N THR A 407 -6.01 -18.80 -6.94
CA THR A 407 -6.07 -20.14 -6.35
C THR A 407 -7.51 -20.63 -6.35
N GLY A 408 -7.78 -21.75 -7.01
CA GLY A 408 -9.13 -22.32 -7.09
C GLY A 408 -10.08 -21.53 -8.00
N THR A 409 -9.55 -20.67 -8.85
CA THR A 409 -10.30 -19.94 -9.88
C THR A 409 -10.37 -20.77 -11.17
N ALA A 410 -11.40 -20.54 -11.99
CA ALA A 410 -11.46 -21.13 -13.32
C ALA A 410 -10.28 -20.63 -14.19
N PRO A 411 -9.73 -21.44 -15.09
CA PRO A 411 -8.68 -21.00 -16.00
C PRO A 411 -9.14 -19.87 -16.92
N GLY A 412 -8.24 -18.93 -17.22
CA GLY A 412 -8.44 -17.82 -18.15
C GLY A 412 -7.95 -16.47 -17.65
N THR A 413 -7.39 -16.40 -16.44
CA THR A 413 -6.77 -15.18 -15.92
C THR A 413 -5.49 -14.87 -16.69
N ALA A 414 -5.30 -13.61 -17.06
CA ALA A 414 -4.12 -13.16 -17.79
C ALA A 414 -3.35 -12.08 -17.01
N LEU A 415 -2.02 -12.22 -16.97
CA LEU A 415 -1.13 -11.10 -16.65
C LEU A 415 -0.49 -10.60 -17.94
N THR A 416 -0.87 -9.40 -18.38
CA THR A 416 -0.26 -8.76 -19.55
C THR A 416 0.84 -7.82 -19.14
N THR A 417 2.01 -7.93 -19.79
CA THR A 417 3.14 -7.05 -19.53
C THR A 417 4.00 -6.85 -20.78
N THR A 418 4.69 -5.70 -20.89
CA THR A 418 5.63 -5.50 -21.99
C THR A 418 6.89 -6.32 -21.79
N ASN A 419 7.47 -6.32 -20.58
CA ASN A 419 8.70 -7.04 -20.29
C ASN A 419 8.58 -7.91 -19.04
N TYR A 420 9.12 -9.11 -19.10
CA TYR A 420 9.17 -10.05 -17.98
C TYR A 420 10.61 -10.54 -17.73
N ALA A 421 11.12 -10.37 -16.52
CA ALA A 421 12.43 -10.85 -16.11
C ALA A 421 12.30 -11.82 -14.92
N GLY A 422 12.53 -13.10 -15.18
CA GLY A 422 12.58 -14.14 -14.15
C GLY A 422 13.95 -14.21 -13.46
N THR A 423 13.96 -14.20 -12.13
CA THR A 423 15.19 -14.34 -11.31
C THR A 423 15.08 -15.54 -10.36
N GLY A 424 14.54 -16.65 -10.86
CA GLY A 424 14.27 -17.86 -10.07
C GLY A 424 12.90 -17.87 -9.39
N GLY A 425 12.01 -16.95 -9.78
CA GLY A 425 10.63 -16.90 -9.30
C GLY A 425 9.73 -17.98 -9.92
N THR A 426 8.45 -17.91 -9.58
CA THR A 426 7.43 -18.86 -10.01
C THR A 426 6.19 -18.14 -10.54
N ILE A 427 5.51 -18.73 -11.53
CA ILE A 427 4.16 -18.36 -11.94
C ILE A 427 3.25 -19.56 -11.65
N GLY A 428 2.22 -19.35 -10.83
CA GLY A 428 1.18 -20.36 -10.57
C GLY A 428 -0.03 -20.10 -11.46
N ILE A 429 -0.33 -21.05 -12.35
CA ILE A 429 -1.44 -21.00 -13.32
C ILE A 429 -2.46 -22.09 -13.03
N ASN A 430 -3.74 -21.80 -13.26
CA ASN A 430 -4.79 -22.81 -13.32
C ASN A 430 -4.95 -23.23 -14.78
N THR A 431 -4.99 -24.54 -15.01
CA THR A 431 -5.08 -25.10 -16.36
C THR A 431 -6.00 -26.32 -16.33
N PHE A 432 -6.91 -26.41 -17.29
CA PHE A 432 -7.61 -27.64 -17.55
C PHE A 432 -6.70 -28.54 -18.40
N LEU A 433 -6.13 -29.60 -17.82
CA LEU A 433 -5.18 -30.47 -18.53
C LEU A 433 -5.90 -31.44 -19.47
N GLY A 434 -6.11 -30.99 -20.72
CA GLY A 434 -6.77 -31.74 -21.79
C GLY A 434 -5.98 -31.73 -23.11
N SER A 435 -6.68 -31.64 -24.23
CA SER A 435 -6.08 -31.57 -25.57
C SER A 435 -5.57 -30.16 -25.89
N ASP A 436 -5.14 -29.93 -27.14
CA ASP A 436 -4.75 -28.61 -27.63
C ASP A 436 -5.83 -27.55 -27.34
N GLY A 437 -5.39 -26.33 -27.04
CA GLY A 437 -6.30 -25.21 -26.78
C GLY A 437 -7.13 -25.32 -25.50
N SER A 438 -6.86 -26.29 -24.63
CA SER A 438 -7.57 -26.36 -23.33
C SER A 438 -7.44 -25.05 -22.53
N PRO A 439 -8.47 -24.65 -21.76
CA PRO A 439 -8.42 -23.42 -20.98
C PRO A 439 -7.23 -23.38 -20.02
N SER A 440 -6.51 -22.25 -20.01
CA SER A 440 -5.39 -21.99 -19.11
C SER A 440 -5.33 -20.51 -18.77
N ASP A 441 -4.85 -20.21 -17.57
CA ASP A 441 -4.29 -18.89 -17.26
C ASP A 441 -3.02 -18.66 -18.09
N ARG A 442 -2.70 -17.38 -18.34
CA ARG A 442 -1.62 -16.99 -19.27
C ARG A 442 -0.79 -15.82 -18.74
N LEU A 443 0.51 -15.88 -18.99
CA LEU A 443 1.36 -14.69 -19.06
C LEU A 443 1.35 -14.18 -20.50
N VAL A 444 1.04 -12.91 -20.72
CA VAL A 444 1.06 -12.28 -22.04
C VAL A 444 2.20 -11.28 -22.10
N ILE A 445 3.09 -11.43 -23.08
CA ILE A 445 4.20 -10.54 -23.39
C ILE A 445 3.82 -9.68 -24.59
N ASP A 446 3.47 -8.43 -24.33
CA ASP A 446 2.93 -7.51 -25.34
C ASP A 446 4.05 -6.63 -25.94
N GLY A 447 4.60 -7.08 -27.08
CA GLY A 447 5.57 -6.33 -27.89
C GLY A 447 6.98 -6.16 -27.31
N GLY A 448 7.27 -6.66 -26.11
CA GLY A 448 8.60 -6.61 -25.50
C GLY A 448 9.27 -7.98 -25.39
N ALA A 449 9.94 -8.26 -24.27
CA ALA A 449 10.70 -9.49 -24.10
C ALA A 449 10.50 -10.16 -22.74
N ALA A 450 10.46 -11.50 -22.74
CA ALA A 450 10.60 -12.33 -21.56
C ALA A 450 11.96 -13.03 -21.52
N ALA A 451 12.68 -12.88 -20.41
CA ALA A 451 14.00 -13.48 -20.22
C ALA A 451 14.22 -13.93 -18.77
N GLY A 452 15.38 -14.52 -18.52
CA GLY A 452 15.78 -15.00 -17.19
C GLY A 452 15.37 -16.44 -16.94
N ARG A 453 14.93 -16.75 -15.72
CA ARG A 453 14.45 -18.09 -15.33
C ARG A 453 13.23 -17.98 -14.42
N THR A 454 12.16 -18.67 -14.81
CA THR A 454 10.91 -18.77 -14.04
C THR A 454 10.35 -20.18 -14.12
N ALA A 455 9.95 -20.73 -12.97
CA ALA A 455 9.18 -21.97 -12.94
C ALA A 455 7.69 -21.70 -13.18
N ILE A 456 7.04 -22.49 -14.02
CA ILE A 456 5.58 -22.49 -14.17
C ILE A 456 5.05 -23.68 -13.36
N ILE A 457 4.23 -23.39 -12.35
CA ILE A 457 3.50 -24.39 -11.59
C ILE A 457 2.07 -24.43 -12.12
N VAL A 458 1.68 -25.60 -12.61
CA VAL A 458 0.35 -25.87 -13.15
C VAL A 458 -0.54 -26.45 -12.05
N ARG A 459 -1.71 -25.86 -11.85
CA ARG A 459 -2.78 -26.38 -11.00
C ARG A 459 -3.86 -26.92 -11.92
N ASP A 460 -4.01 -28.23 -11.94
CA ASP A 460 -5.04 -28.88 -12.75
C ASP A 460 -6.44 -28.55 -12.19
N THR A 461 -7.33 -28.09 -13.05
CA THR A 461 -8.72 -27.77 -12.69
C THR A 461 -9.70 -28.90 -13.04
N GLY A 462 -9.22 -30.15 -13.01
CA GLY A 462 -10.01 -31.35 -13.26
C GLY A 462 -9.86 -31.93 -14.67
N GLY A 463 -8.74 -31.69 -15.34
CA GLY A 463 -8.43 -32.30 -16.63
C GLY A 463 -8.18 -33.80 -16.50
N GLY A 464 -8.85 -34.60 -17.33
CA GLY A 464 -8.62 -36.06 -17.39
C GLY A 464 -7.31 -36.46 -18.08
N GLY A 465 -6.58 -35.50 -18.66
CA GLY A 465 -5.47 -35.75 -19.56
C GLY A 465 -5.92 -36.18 -20.96
N ALA A 466 -5.29 -35.63 -21.99
CA ALA A 466 -5.46 -36.04 -23.38
C ALA A 466 -4.16 -35.84 -24.17
N LEU A 467 -4.07 -36.51 -25.32
CA LEU A 467 -2.98 -36.31 -26.26
C LEU A 467 -3.13 -34.94 -26.96
N THR A 468 -2.10 -34.11 -26.90
CA THR A 468 -1.96 -32.89 -27.71
C THR A 468 -1.41 -33.29 -29.08
N THR A 469 -2.01 -32.82 -30.17
CA THR A 469 -1.61 -33.15 -31.55
C THR A 469 -1.18 -31.93 -32.35
N GLY A 470 -1.57 -30.72 -31.93
CA GLY A 470 -1.14 -29.43 -32.46
C GLY A 470 -0.18 -28.68 -31.54
N ASP A 471 -0.41 -27.38 -31.37
CA ASP A 471 0.48 -26.49 -30.60
C ASP A 471 0.52 -26.81 -29.11
N GLY A 472 -0.51 -27.45 -28.54
CA GLY A 472 -0.65 -27.70 -27.11
C GLY A 472 -1.54 -26.68 -26.40
N ILE A 473 -1.36 -26.58 -25.08
CA ILE A 473 -2.12 -25.66 -24.23
C ILE A 473 -1.28 -24.41 -24.00
N LEU A 474 -1.73 -23.25 -24.50
CA LEU A 474 -1.01 -21.98 -24.42
C LEU A 474 -0.97 -21.45 -22.98
N VAL A 475 0.25 -21.20 -22.47
CA VAL A 475 0.48 -20.68 -21.09
C VAL A 475 1.34 -19.42 -21.04
N VAL A 476 2.16 -19.18 -22.07
CA VAL A 476 2.81 -17.89 -22.31
C VAL A 476 2.53 -17.47 -23.75
N ASP A 477 1.96 -16.30 -23.92
CA ASP A 477 1.54 -15.70 -25.19
C ASP A 477 2.47 -14.52 -25.51
N ALA A 478 3.24 -14.61 -26.60
CA ALA A 478 4.16 -13.59 -27.07
C ALA A 478 3.52 -12.73 -28.17
N GLY A 479 2.44 -12.02 -27.81
CA GLY A 479 1.68 -11.18 -28.73
C GLY A 479 2.41 -9.91 -29.21
N ASN A 480 1.91 -9.34 -30.31
CA ASN A 480 2.32 -8.04 -30.86
C ASN A 480 3.84 -7.89 -31.11
N GLY A 481 4.50 -8.97 -31.52
CA GLY A 481 5.95 -8.98 -31.74
C GLY A 481 6.78 -9.16 -30.47
N GLY A 482 6.15 -9.62 -29.38
CA GLY A 482 6.82 -10.04 -28.17
C GLY A 482 7.79 -11.19 -28.45
N THR A 483 8.84 -11.29 -27.62
CA THR A 483 9.84 -12.36 -27.73
C THR A 483 10.06 -13.04 -26.39
N THR A 484 10.49 -14.30 -26.39
CA THR A 484 10.84 -15.06 -25.19
C THR A 484 12.18 -15.77 -25.38
N ALA A 485 13.06 -15.70 -24.37
CA ALA A 485 14.33 -16.41 -24.40
C ALA A 485 14.10 -17.93 -24.22
N PRO A 486 14.84 -18.83 -24.90
CA PRO A 486 14.64 -20.28 -24.83
C PRO A 486 14.72 -20.93 -23.43
N GLY A 487 15.33 -20.26 -22.45
CA GLY A 487 15.43 -20.71 -21.06
C GLY A 487 14.58 -19.91 -20.08
N ALA A 488 13.71 -19.01 -20.56
CA ALA A 488 12.91 -18.11 -19.73
C ALA A 488 11.97 -18.87 -18.80
N PHE A 489 11.41 -19.98 -19.26
CA PHE A 489 10.40 -20.73 -18.54
C PHE A 489 10.73 -22.22 -18.49
N ALA A 490 10.34 -22.88 -17.41
CA ALA A 490 10.36 -24.32 -17.26
C ALA A 490 9.10 -24.76 -16.50
N GLY A 491 8.50 -25.88 -16.88
CA GLY A 491 7.27 -26.36 -16.25
C GLY A 491 7.00 -27.82 -16.56
N PHE A 492 6.26 -28.46 -15.66
CA PHE A 492 5.81 -29.84 -15.74
C PHE A 492 4.41 -29.95 -15.17
N ALA A 493 3.56 -30.77 -15.78
CA ALA A 493 2.28 -31.17 -15.22
C ALA A 493 1.95 -32.62 -15.62
N ALA A 494 1.00 -33.23 -14.92
CA ALA A 494 0.51 -34.56 -15.26
C ALA A 494 -1.00 -34.64 -15.00
N ALA A 495 -1.72 -35.30 -15.91
CA ALA A 495 -3.15 -35.55 -15.79
C ALA A 495 -3.51 -36.87 -16.48
N GLY A 496 -4.34 -37.67 -15.82
CA GLY A 496 -4.66 -39.03 -16.27
C GLY A 496 -3.39 -39.84 -16.59
N PRO A 497 -3.29 -40.45 -17.79
CA PRO A 497 -2.10 -41.20 -18.20
C PRO A 497 -1.00 -40.32 -18.80
N TYR A 498 -1.20 -39.01 -18.99
CA TYR A 498 -0.30 -38.15 -19.74
C TYR A 498 0.58 -37.27 -18.86
N ASN A 499 1.84 -37.10 -19.28
CA ASN A 499 2.77 -36.08 -18.81
C ASN A 499 2.77 -34.91 -19.78
N TYR A 500 2.60 -33.69 -19.26
CA TYR A 500 2.71 -32.45 -20.02
C TYR A 500 4.04 -31.76 -19.70
N LEU A 501 4.88 -31.55 -20.71
CA LEU A 501 6.07 -30.71 -20.60
C LEU A 501 5.81 -29.36 -21.25
N LEU A 502 6.53 -28.35 -20.77
CA LEU A 502 6.53 -27.03 -21.35
C LEU A 502 7.49 -26.95 -22.55
N PHE A 503 7.00 -26.47 -23.69
CA PHE A 503 7.77 -26.26 -24.92
C PHE A 503 7.62 -24.83 -25.41
N ARG A 504 8.72 -24.25 -25.89
CA ARG A 504 8.72 -22.98 -26.63
C ARG A 504 8.49 -23.25 -28.12
N GLY A 505 7.67 -22.42 -28.75
CA GLY A 505 7.38 -22.47 -30.18
C GLY A 505 6.24 -23.42 -30.53
N GLY A 506 5.21 -22.92 -31.22
CA GLY A 506 4.16 -23.72 -31.85
C GLY A 506 4.52 -24.25 -33.23
N SER A 507 3.63 -25.06 -33.77
CA SER A 507 3.58 -25.52 -35.16
C SER A 507 2.89 -24.50 -36.08
N THR A 508 2.16 -23.53 -35.51
CA THR A 508 1.55 -22.41 -36.23
C THR A 508 2.59 -21.29 -36.47
N PRO A 509 2.76 -20.78 -37.70
CA PRO A 509 3.63 -19.63 -37.95
C PRO A 509 3.25 -18.41 -37.10
N GLY A 510 4.23 -17.72 -36.53
CA GLY A 510 4.02 -16.59 -35.63
C GLY A 510 3.89 -16.96 -34.15
N SER A 511 3.97 -18.24 -33.80
CA SER A 511 3.96 -18.74 -32.41
C SER A 511 5.34 -19.21 -31.93
N GLU A 512 6.42 -18.81 -32.61
CA GLU A 512 7.78 -19.26 -32.34
C GLU A 512 8.27 -18.88 -30.93
N ASP A 513 7.72 -17.80 -30.39
CA ASP A 513 8.02 -17.24 -29.07
C ASP A 513 6.99 -17.61 -27.98
N ASP A 514 5.90 -18.29 -28.34
CA ASP A 514 4.89 -18.75 -27.39
C ASP A 514 5.37 -19.99 -26.61
N TRP A 515 4.74 -20.25 -25.46
CA TRP A 515 4.99 -21.46 -24.69
C TRP A 515 3.73 -22.26 -24.44
N PHE A 516 3.84 -23.56 -24.69
CA PHE A 516 2.73 -24.50 -24.64
C PHE A 516 3.04 -25.70 -23.74
N LEU A 517 2.05 -26.19 -23.00
CA LEU A 517 2.09 -27.51 -22.38
C LEU A 517 1.70 -28.56 -23.43
N ARG A 518 2.53 -29.58 -23.63
CA ARG A 518 2.30 -30.69 -24.57
C ARG A 518 2.48 -32.05 -23.93
N SER A 519 1.59 -32.97 -24.26
CA SER A 519 1.63 -34.38 -23.87
C SER A 519 2.23 -35.31 -24.93
N ASN A 520 2.94 -34.74 -25.92
CA ASN A 520 3.70 -35.48 -26.94
C ASN A 520 5.18 -35.05 -26.96
N LEU A 521 6.02 -35.80 -27.68
CA LEU A 521 7.45 -35.50 -27.83
C LEU A 521 7.78 -34.53 -28.97
N GLN A 522 6.97 -34.47 -30.04
CA GLN A 522 6.98 -33.52 -31.18
C GLN A 522 5.97 -33.99 -32.26
N PRO A 523 5.46 -33.11 -33.16
CA PRO A 523 4.98 -33.53 -34.47
C PRO A 523 6.19 -33.86 -35.38
N VAL A 524 6.19 -35.02 -36.02
CA VAL A 524 7.31 -35.49 -36.87
C VAL A 524 7.41 -34.59 -38.13
N PRO A 525 8.59 -33.99 -38.45
CA PRO A 525 8.78 -33.29 -39.72
C PRO A 525 8.61 -34.27 -40.90
N PRO A 526 7.96 -33.89 -42.01
CA PRO A 526 7.96 -34.74 -43.20
C PRO A 526 9.39 -34.93 -43.70
N GLU A 527 9.75 -36.18 -44.02
CA GLU A 527 11.08 -36.53 -44.54
C GLU A 527 11.36 -35.77 -45.85
N PRO A 528 12.58 -35.27 -46.09
CA PRO A 528 12.94 -34.64 -47.36
C PRO A 528 12.65 -35.60 -48.53
N PRO A 529 12.09 -35.12 -49.65
CA PRO A 529 11.89 -35.98 -50.81
C PRO A 529 13.24 -36.52 -51.27
N VAL A 530 13.37 -37.84 -51.33
CA VAL A 530 14.57 -38.52 -51.82
C VAL A 530 14.81 -38.08 -53.27
N PRO A 531 15.96 -37.47 -53.61
CA PRO A 531 16.26 -37.09 -54.99
C PRO A 531 16.34 -38.35 -55.86
N GLY A 532 15.33 -38.57 -56.72
CA GLY A 532 15.31 -39.67 -57.70
C GLY A 532 14.18 -40.70 -57.56
N ALA A 533 13.23 -40.53 -56.64
CA ALA A 533 12.05 -41.40 -56.59
C ALA A 533 11.12 -41.14 -57.81
N GLY A 534 10.84 -42.19 -58.59
CA GLY A 534 9.92 -42.11 -59.73
C GLY A 534 8.47 -41.77 -59.32
N PRO A 535 7.62 -41.34 -60.27
CA PRO A 535 6.23 -40.97 -60.00
C PRO A 535 5.43 -42.20 -59.57
N GLY A 536 5.35 -42.45 -58.26
CA GLY A 536 4.64 -43.61 -57.72
C GLY A 536 4.84 -43.92 -56.23
N LEU A 537 5.82 -43.30 -55.55
CA LEU A 537 5.92 -43.43 -54.09
C LEU A 537 5.16 -42.29 -53.43
N ASN A 538 4.03 -42.65 -52.81
CA ASN A 538 3.25 -41.77 -51.96
C ASN A 538 4.17 -41.25 -50.82
N PRO A 539 4.14 -39.95 -50.47
CA PRO A 539 4.81 -39.49 -49.25
C PRO A 539 4.33 -40.33 -48.07
N GLU A 540 5.25 -40.83 -47.24
CA GLU A 540 4.89 -41.52 -46.00
C GLU A 540 4.03 -40.56 -45.15
N PRO A 541 2.89 -41.01 -44.58
CA PRO A 541 2.06 -40.16 -43.75
C PRO A 541 2.89 -39.56 -42.62
N PRO A 542 2.65 -38.29 -42.22
CA PRO A 542 3.33 -37.73 -41.05
C PRO A 542 3.18 -38.68 -39.86
N GLY A 543 4.31 -39.03 -39.23
CA GLY A 543 4.36 -39.98 -38.12
C GLY A 543 3.37 -39.58 -37.02
N SER A 544 2.65 -40.58 -36.47
CA SER A 544 1.67 -40.32 -35.40
C SER A 544 2.35 -39.70 -34.16
N PRO A 545 1.74 -38.71 -33.49
CA PRO A 545 2.34 -38.08 -32.32
C PRO A 545 2.66 -39.12 -31.25
N VAL A 546 3.91 -39.17 -30.79
CA VAL A 546 4.33 -40.13 -29.75
C VAL A 546 3.84 -39.62 -28.39
N PRO A 547 2.88 -40.31 -27.73
CA PRO A 547 2.35 -39.88 -26.45
C PRO A 547 3.41 -39.97 -25.35
N ARG A 548 3.43 -38.98 -24.46
CA ARG A 548 4.19 -39.04 -23.21
C ARG A 548 3.32 -39.58 -22.11
N PHE A 549 3.34 -40.90 -21.96
CA PHE A 549 2.72 -41.53 -20.82
C PHE A 549 3.51 -41.29 -19.54
N ARG A 550 2.81 -41.28 -18.41
CA ARG A 550 3.45 -41.31 -17.11
C ARG A 550 4.11 -42.66 -16.88
N GLN A 551 5.19 -42.70 -16.09
CA GLN A 551 5.94 -43.93 -15.85
C GLN A 551 5.07 -45.01 -15.18
N GLU A 552 4.04 -44.63 -14.42
CA GLU A 552 3.15 -45.56 -13.75
C GLU A 552 2.14 -46.23 -14.70
N VAL A 553 1.93 -45.68 -15.92
CA VAL A 553 0.92 -46.20 -16.87
C VAL A 553 1.21 -47.65 -17.26
N SER A 554 2.47 -47.99 -17.51
CA SER A 554 2.85 -49.37 -17.84
C SER A 554 2.55 -50.35 -16.70
N LEU A 555 2.71 -49.91 -15.45
CA LEU A 555 2.36 -50.71 -14.27
C LEU A 555 0.84 -50.87 -14.15
N TYR A 556 0.08 -49.78 -14.28
CA TYR A 556 -1.39 -49.83 -14.23
C TYR A 556 -2.00 -50.67 -15.34
N ALA A 557 -1.42 -50.67 -16.54
CA ALA A 557 -1.86 -51.51 -17.64
C ALA A 557 -1.57 -53.01 -17.40
N ALA A 558 -0.49 -53.33 -16.68
CA ALA A 558 -0.12 -54.71 -16.38
C ALA A 558 -0.94 -55.32 -15.23
N MET A 559 -1.40 -54.52 -14.26
CA MET A 559 -2.08 -55.01 -13.04
C MET A 559 -3.30 -55.91 -13.30
N PRO A 560 -4.26 -55.56 -14.20
CA PRO A 560 -5.43 -56.42 -14.45
C PRO A 560 -5.07 -57.78 -15.05
N VAL A 561 -3.97 -57.87 -15.80
CA VAL A 561 -3.48 -59.12 -16.41
C VAL A 561 -2.70 -59.96 -15.39
N LEU A 562 -1.92 -59.30 -14.54
CA LEU A 562 -1.14 -59.97 -13.49
C LEU A 562 -2.01 -60.49 -12.35
N ALA A 563 -3.11 -59.81 -12.00
CA ALA A 563 -4.01 -60.21 -10.92
C ALA A 563 -4.58 -61.64 -11.06
N PRO A 564 -5.14 -62.09 -12.20
CA PRO A 564 -5.60 -63.46 -12.36
C PRO A 564 -4.44 -64.48 -12.47
N ILE A 565 -3.28 -64.08 -12.99
CA ILE A 565 -2.09 -64.95 -13.04
C ILE A 565 -1.62 -65.25 -11.62
N TYR A 566 -1.47 -64.20 -10.80
CA TYR A 566 -1.09 -64.32 -9.40
C TYR A 566 -2.17 -65.04 -8.58
N GLY A 567 -3.44 -64.75 -8.83
CA GLY A 567 -4.57 -65.46 -8.23
C GLY A 567 -4.56 -66.96 -8.54
N ARG A 568 -4.27 -67.37 -9.77
CA ARG A 568 -4.13 -68.78 -10.14
C ARG A 568 -2.93 -69.46 -9.47
N GLN A 569 -1.83 -68.72 -9.27
CA GLN A 569 -0.65 -69.26 -8.58
C GLN A 569 -0.88 -69.43 -7.07
N ILE A 570 -1.65 -68.54 -6.42
CA ILE A 570 -1.99 -68.67 -4.99
C ILE A 570 -3.02 -69.79 -4.73
N ILE A 571 -3.97 -69.99 -5.66
CA ILE A 571 -5.02 -71.01 -5.52
C ILE A 571 -4.46 -72.45 -5.65
N GLY A 572 -3.19 -72.62 -6.05
CA GLY A 572 -2.53 -73.92 -6.20
C GLY A 572 -3.11 -74.79 -7.32
N THR A 573 -2.55 -75.97 -7.53
CA THR A 573 -3.13 -76.98 -8.43
C THR A 573 -4.35 -77.65 -7.80
N LEU A 574 -5.20 -78.31 -8.61
CA LEU A 574 -6.30 -79.13 -8.07
C LEU A 574 -5.79 -80.20 -7.09
N HIS A 575 -4.60 -80.77 -7.35
CA HIS A 575 -3.94 -81.74 -6.48
C HIS A 575 -3.59 -81.16 -5.10
N GLU A 576 -3.11 -79.91 -5.07
CA GLU A 576 -2.79 -79.22 -3.81
C GLU A 576 -4.04 -78.82 -3.02
N ARG A 577 -5.16 -78.51 -3.71
CA ARG A 577 -6.44 -78.18 -3.04
C ARG A 577 -7.25 -79.37 -2.55
N MET A 578 -7.16 -80.53 -3.22
CA MET A 578 -7.93 -81.73 -2.85
C MET A 578 -7.21 -82.62 -1.83
N GLY A 579 -5.94 -82.32 -1.51
CA GLY A 579 -5.07 -83.24 -0.78
C GLY A 579 -4.71 -84.43 -1.67
N GLY A 580 -3.42 -84.67 -1.89
CA GLY A 580 -2.97 -85.85 -2.62
C GLY A 580 -3.62 -87.12 -2.03
N ASP A 581 -4.11 -87.99 -2.92
CA ASP A 581 -4.49 -89.39 -2.67
C ASP A 581 -5.94 -89.76 -2.31
N ALA A 582 -6.95 -88.92 -2.58
CA ALA A 582 -8.35 -89.37 -2.43
C ALA A 582 -8.85 -90.33 -3.54
N GLN A 583 -8.14 -90.49 -4.67
CA GLN A 583 -8.56 -91.34 -5.80
C GLN A 583 -7.72 -92.62 -6.00
N LEU A 584 -6.71 -92.88 -5.16
CA LEU A 584 -5.86 -94.09 -5.26
C LEU A 584 -6.31 -95.26 -4.36
N LEU A 585 -7.39 -95.13 -3.60
CA LEU A 585 -8.00 -96.22 -2.84
C LEU A 585 -9.22 -96.78 -3.60
N GLY A 586 -8.97 -97.51 -4.68
CA GLY A 586 -9.94 -98.50 -5.16
C GLY A 586 -9.87 -99.74 -4.26
N PRO A 587 -10.97 -100.23 -3.65
CA PRO A 587 -10.94 -101.50 -2.96
C PRO A 587 -10.86 -102.61 -4.01
N GLY A 588 -9.76 -103.36 -3.95
CA GLY A 588 -9.55 -104.55 -4.73
C GLY A 588 -10.60 -105.62 -4.46
N ARG A 589 -10.85 -106.38 -5.52
CA ARG A 589 -11.38 -107.73 -5.58
C ARG A 589 -11.05 -108.57 -4.32
N GLN A 590 -12.05 -109.18 -3.72
CA GLN A 590 -11.92 -110.46 -3.02
C GLN A 590 -12.87 -111.46 -3.68
N ASP A 591 -12.27 -112.58 -4.10
CA ASP A 591 -12.89 -113.70 -4.78
C ASP A 591 -13.60 -114.66 -3.77
N ILE A 592 -14.79 -115.13 -4.18
CA ILE A 592 -15.22 -116.55 -4.28
C ILE A 592 -15.52 -117.41 -3.01
N LEU A 593 -16.73 -117.99 -3.06
CA LEU A 593 -17.30 -119.28 -2.58
C LEU A 593 -18.13 -119.41 -1.28
N ASP A 594 -19.26 -120.11 -1.54
CA ASP A 594 -20.33 -120.74 -0.73
C ASP A 594 -21.36 -119.88 0.01
#